data_AF-A0A0J8RWW1-F1
#
_entry.id   AF-A0A0J8RWW1-F1
#
_cell.length_a   1.000
_cell.length_b   1.000
_cell.length_c   1.000
_cell.angle_alpha   90.00
_cell.angle_beta   90.00
_cell.angle_gamma   90.00
#
_symmetry.space_group_name_H-M   'P 1'
#
loop_
_entity.id
_entity.type
_entity.pdbx_description
1 polymer ?
#
loop_
_entity_poly.entity_id
_entity_poly.type
_entity_poly.pdbx_seq_one_letter_code
_entity_poly.pdbx_strand_id
1 'polypeptide(L)'
;MAKFSQVPAEELVRMIIHCDTEIVGNSVIMEFLQREDMCVIPENTAKLMAPYSKDWTGPNAATSTREQDPSELTREDQVYLQTAFELHHYWKARMRALAMTLSFESEYDELSANLQEIVKVCESLRDSVSLMNVLGLILDIGNFMNDSNKQAVGFKLSSLARLGMVKDDKNESTFADLVERIVRNQYPEWENFQDEIGGVIKVHKANIDQLRSDAERYIGNIKNVQSSLDAGNLSDPKKFHPQDRVNIVVQRCMKDARRKAEQMQLYLEEMSKTFDDIMTFYGEDSTDENARRDFFGKLAGFLLEWKKSKDKNIAWEDNRRRMEASLARKRVNPAVTNGADGTGSQTAASSGAMDSLLEKLRAAAPQARDQRDRRRRARLKERHQVRVASGQRMPELSVNDGEKPEESTAVNGEHAQEPENKPECSSPTAEVQVSEGEDVADRAASMLQGLRENMDSDTARARRRDSAEEARRNRRMRRRVAGTATTKEGSHNDSTPLPPVPEPEVPDDTATVEKHNPESPSEPEPSKPDEPATELAPTPDEMEKKEET
;
A
#
# COMPACT_ATOMS: atom_id res chain seq x y z
N MET A 1 20.92 -24.65 -21.57
CA MET A 1 21.00 -25.36 -22.87
C MET A 1 20.29 -26.73 -22.95
N ALA A 2 19.77 -27.34 -21.87
CA ALA A 2 19.22 -28.71 -21.91
C ALA A 2 18.14 -28.99 -22.97
N LYS A 3 17.32 -27.99 -23.34
CA LYS A 3 16.34 -28.06 -24.44
C LYS A 3 16.97 -28.46 -25.80
N PHE A 4 18.24 -28.11 -26.01
CA PHE A 4 19.00 -28.37 -27.24
C PHE A 4 19.96 -29.56 -27.11
N SER A 5 19.80 -30.40 -26.08
CA SER A 5 20.65 -31.60 -25.87
C SER A 5 20.64 -32.58 -27.05
N GLN A 6 19.50 -32.72 -27.73
CA GLN A 6 19.33 -33.56 -28.92
C GLN A 6 19.82 -32.89 -30.22
N VAL A 7 20.20 -31.61 -30.18
CA VAL A 7 20.70 -30.87 -31.34
C VAL A 7 22.24 -31.03 -31.41
N PRO A 8 22.81 -31.40 -32.58
CA PRO A 8 24.25 -31.43 -32.79
C PRO A 8 24.94 -30.11 -32.44
N ALA A 9 26.21 -30.16 -32.03
CA ALA A 9 26.97 -28.97 -31.64
C ALA A 9 26.99 -27.92 -32.77
N GLU A 10 27.32 -28.34 -33.99
CA GLU A 10 27.38 -27.50 -35.18
C GLU A 10 26.06 -26.79 -35.48
N GLU A 11 24.92 -27.48 -35.37
CA GLU A 11 23.60 -26.89 -35.60
C GLU A 11 23.21 -25.91 -34.48
N LEU A 12 23.54 -26.21 -33.21
CA LEU A 12 23.33 -25.26 -32.11
C LEU A 12 24.18 -24.00 -32.28
N VAL A 13 25.45 -24.15 -32.71
CA VAL A 13 26.33 -23.02 -33.06
C VAL A 13 25.74 -22.23 -34.22
N ARG A 14 25.26 -22.90 -35.28
CA ARG A 14 24.57 -22.27 -36.41
C ARG A 14 23.40 -21.41 -35.93
N MET A 15 22.53 -21.94 -35.06
CA MET A 15 21.38 -21.22 -34.50
C MET A 15 21.81 -19.97 -33.69
N ILE A 16 22.87 -20.07 -32.88
CA ILE A 16 23.42 -18.95 -32.09
C ILE A 16 24.01 -17.86 -32.98
N ILE A 17 24.75 -18.25 -34.03
CA ILE A 17 25.37 -17.32 -34.99
C ILE A 17 24.32 -16.65 -35.89
N HIS A 18 23.33 -17.40 -36.36
CA HIS A 18 22.26 -16.87 -37.22
C HIS A 18 21.23 -16.01 -36.48
N CYS A 19 21.33 -15.92 -35.14
CA CYS A 19 20.37 -15.23 -34.29
C CYS A 19 18.95 -15.81 -34.43
N ASP A 20 18.84 -17.14 -34.52
CA ASP A 20 17.55 -17.83 -34.70
C ASP A 20 16.62 -17.54 -33.51
N THR A 21 15.33 -17.38 -33.80
CA THR A 21 14.32 -16.88 -32.84
C THR A 21 14.15 -17.78 -31.61
N GLU A 22 14.45 -19.07 -31.70
CA GLU A 22 14.43 -20.00 -30.55
C GLU A 22 15.54 -19.76 -29.52
N ILE A 23 16.66 -19.18 -29.97
CA ILE A 23 17.79 -18.81 -29.12
C ILE A 23 17.57 -17.40 -28.58
N VAL A 24 17.37 -16.43 -29.48
CA VAL A 24 17.24 -15.02 -29.11
C VAL A 24 15.97 -14.79 -28.30
N GLY A 25 14.83 -15.37 -28.69
CA GLY A 25 13.56 -15.25 -27.96
C GLY A 25 13.51 -15.91 -26.58
N ASN A 26 14.62 -16.50 -26.09
CA ASN A 26 14.69 -17.18 -24.80
C ASN A 26 15.61 -16.43 -23.82
N SER A 27 15.01 -15.71 -22.88
CA SER A 27 15.71 -14.92 -21.86
C SER A 27 16.74 -15.73 -21.08
N VAL A 28 16.45 -16.98 -20.70
CA VAL A 28 17.36 -17.84 -19.92
C VAL A 28 18.61 -18.23 -20.72
N ILE A 29 18.50 -18.35 -22.05
CA ILE A 29 19.65 -18.62 -22.92
C ILE A 29 20.46 -17.34 -23.11
N MET A 30 19.80 -16.22 -23.36
CA MET A 30 20.46 -14.92 -23.50
C MET A 30 21.17 -14.49 -22.21
N GLU A 31 20.61 -14.76 -21.04
CA GLU A 31 21.27 -14.56 -19.74
C GLU A 31 22.51 -15.45 -19.60
N PHE A 32 22.39 -16.75 -19.89
CA PHE A 32 23.52 -17.68 -19.86
C PHE A 32 24.68 -17.25 -20.77
N LEU A 33 24.38 -16.84 -22.01
CA LEU A 33 25.39 -16.40 -22.99
C LEU A 33 26.04 -15.05 -22.63
N GLN A 34 25.39 -14.25 -21.78
CA GLN A 34 25.91 -12.97 -21.26
C GLN A 34 26.77 -13.10 -19.99
N ARG A 35 26.84 -14.29 -19.36
CA ARG A 35 27.65 -14.50 -18.16
C ARG A 35 29.11 -14.13 -18.39
N GLU A 36 29.79 -13.69 -17.33
CA GLU A 36 31.21 -13.31 -17.42
C GLU A 36 32.09 -14.46 -17.90
N ASP A 37 31.79 -15.70 -17.51
CA ASP A 37 32.46 -16.93 -17.96
C ASP A 37 32.45 -17.12 -19.50
N MET A 38 31.43 -16.55 -20.17
CA MET A 38 31.27 -16.56 -21.63
C MET A 38 31.84 -15.28 -22.29
N CYS A 39 32.10 -14.23 -21.52
CA CYS A 39 32.57 -12.94 -22.03
C CYS A 39 34.05 -12.64 -21.73
N VAL A 40 34.66 -13.37 -20.79
CA VAL A 40 36.04 -13.23 -20.34
C VAL A 40 36.69 -14.60 -20.35
N ILE A 41 37.67 -14.79 -21.23
CA ILE A 41 38.35 -16.06 -21.44
C ILE A 41 39.58 -16.13 -20.53
N PRO A 42 39.68 -17.11 -19.61
CA PRO A 42 40.88 -17.29 -18.79
C PRO A 42 42.10 -17.66 -19.63
N GLU A 43 43.28 -17.17 -19.27
CA GLU A 43 44.53 -17.37 -20.04
C GLU A 43 44.88 -18.87 -20.23
N ASN A 44 44.59 -19.71 -19.24
CA ASN A 44 44.79 -21.16 -19.33
C ASN A 44 43.84 -21.79 -20.37
N THR A 45 42.57 -21.40 -20.37
CA THR A 45 41.59 -21.83 -21.39
C THR A 45 42.00 -21.36 -22.78
N ALA A 46 42.52 -20.14 -22.91
CA ALA A 46 43.06 -19.61 -24.16
C ALA A 46 44.18 -20.48 -24.74
N LYS A 47 45.14 -20.90 -23.92
CA LYS A 47 46.24 -21.78 -24.35
C LYS A 47 45.76 -23.17 -24.76
N LEU A 48 44.73 -23.72 -24.11
CA LEU A 48 44.18 -25.04 -24.41
C LEU A 48 43.30 -25.05 -25.67
N MET A 49 42.53 -23.99 -25.91
CA MET A 49 41.60 -23.89 -27.04
C MET A 49 42.25 -23.36 -28.32
N ALA A 50 43.39 -22.66 -28.22
CA ALA A 50 44.05 -22.04 -29.38
C ALA A 50 44.31 -22.99 -30.58
N PRO A 51 44.83 -24.23 -30.42
CA PRO A 51 45.11 -25.13 -31.56
C PRO A 51 43.85 -25.54 -32.34
N TYR A 52 42.71 -25.62 -31.64
CA TYR A 52 41.42 -25.94 -32.25
C TYR A 52 40.75 -24.72 -32.88
N SER A 53 41.15 -23.51 -32.50
CA SER A 53 40.44 -22.26 -32.81
C SER A 53 40.65 -21.76 -34.24
N LYS A 54 39.90 -20.70 -34.60
CA LYS A 54 39.95 -20.05 -35.91
C LYS A 54 39.80 -18.54 -35.76
N ASP A 55 40.78 -17.79 -36.24
CA ASP A 55 40.70 -16.33 -36.28
C ASP A 55 39.84 -15.87 -37.46
N TRP A 56 38.72 -15.22 -37.15
CA TRP A 56 37.79 -14.64 -38.13
C TRP A 56 38.13 -13.21 -38.54
N THR A 57 39.13 -12.58 -37.90
CA THR A 57 39.56 -11.20 -38.19
C THR A 57 40.65 -11.13 -39.28
N GLY A 58 41.37 -12.23 -39.52
CA GLY A 58 42.46 -12.31 -40.47
C GLY A 58 42.05 -12.38 -41.95
N PRO A 59 42.94 -11.98 -42.88
CA PRO A 59 42.70 -12.14 -44.32
C PRO A 59 42.57 -13.63 -44.69
N ASN A 60 41.60 -13.95 -45.56
CA ASN A 60 41.26 -15.31 -45.97
C ASN A 60 40.81 -16.24 -44.82
N ALA A 61 40.29 -15.70 -43.70
CA ALA A 61 39.80 -16.47 -42.56
C ALA A 61 38.96 -17.69 -42.98
N ALA A 62 37.99 -17.55 -43.90
CA ALA A 62 37.16 -18.65 -44.38
C ALA A 62 37.98 -19.90 -44.83
N THR A 63 39.10 -19.70 -45.53
CA THR A 63 39.98 -20.76 -46.06
C THR A 63 41.03 -21.23 -45.05
N SER A 64 41.22 -20.53 -43.92
CA SER A 64 42.18 -20.92 -42.89
C SER A 64 41.83 -22.28 -42.27
N THR A 65 42.81 -23.18 -42.19
CA THR A 65 42.74 -24.49 -41.56
C THR A 65 43.03 -24.39 -40.06
N ARG A 66 42.33 -25.18 -39.25
CA ARG A 66 42.61 -25.34 -37.81
C ARG A 66 43.85 -26.24 -37.63
N GLU A 67 44.57 -26.11 -36.51
CA GLU A 67 45.74 -26.97 -36.24
C GLU A 67 45.32 -28.36 -35.74
N GLN A 68 44.21 -28.43 -35.00
CA GLN A 68 43.60 -29.65 -34.46
C GLN A 68 42.09 -29.69 -34.79
N ASP A 69 41.51 -30.90 -34.83
CA ASP A 69 40.10 -31.10 -35.18
C ASP A 69 39.19 -30.80 -33.97
N PRO A 70 38.25 -29.84 -34.05
CA PRO A 70 37.28 -29.58 -32.98
C PRO A 70 36.45 -30.80 -32.58
N SER A 71 36.35 -31.81 -33.44
CA SER A 71 35.64 -33.08 -33.16
C SER A 71 36.25 -33.88 -31.99
N GLU A 72 37.50 -33.60 -31.62
CA GLU A 72 38.18 -34.20 -30.46
C GLU A 72 37.69 -33.63 -29.11
N LEU A 73 37.09 -32.44 -29.13
CA LEU A 73 36.58 -31.74 -27.94
C LEU A 73 35.19 -32.25 -27.53
N THR A 74 34.80 -32.01 -26.28
CA THR A 74 33.43 -32.31 -25.81
C THR A 74 32.40 -31.45 -26.56
N ARG A 75 31.14 -31.87 -26.56
CA ARG A 75 30.04 -31.13 -27.20
C ARG A 75 29.92 -29.70 -26.65
N GLU A 76 30.16 -29.54 -25.36
CA GLU A 76 30.11 -28.26 -24.64
C GLU A 76 31.29 -27.36 -25.03
N ASP A 77 32.50 -27.93 -25.08
CA ASP A 77 33.71 -27.23 -25.51
C ASP A 77 33.65 -26.82 -26.99
N GLN A 78 33.08 -27.65 -27.88
CA GLN A 78 32.84 -27.31 -29.28
C GLN A 78 31.95 -26.07 -29.42
N VAL A 79 30.86 -26.00 -28.64
CA VAL A 79 29.95 -24.84 -28.65
C VAL A 79 30.64 -23.60 -28.08
N TYR A 80 31.42 -23.74 -27.00
CA TYR A 80 32.19 -22.63 -26.42
C TYR A 80 33.24 -22.09 -27.40
N LEU A 81 34.01 -23.00 -28.03
CA LEU A 81 35.03 -22.71 -29.03
C LEU A 81 34.44 -21.91 -30.20
N GLN A 82 33.40 -22.43 -30.85
CA GLN A 82 32.84 -21.81 -32.06
C GLN A 82 31.96 -20.58 -31.78
N THR A 83 31.75 -20.21 -30.51
CA THR A 83 30.96 -19.02 -30.12
C THR A 83 31.76 -18.05 -29.25
N ALA A 84 31.74 -18.21 -27.93
CA ALA A 84 32.40 -17.30 -26.99
C ALA A 84 33.91 -17.13 -27.26
N PHE A 85 34.58 -18.20 -27.70
CA PHE A 85 36.02 -18.17 -27.99
C PHE A 85 36.35 -17.53 -29.34
N GLU A 86 35.89 -18.10 -30.46
CA GLU A 86 36.21 -17.59 -31.80
C GLU A 86 35.64 -16.19 -32.09
N LEU A 87 34.60 -15.78 -31.37
CA LEU A 87 33.94 -14.48 -31.54
C LEU A 87 34.29 -13.49 -30.41
N HIS A 88 35.27 -13.81 -29.56
CA HIS A 88 35.52 -13.11 -28.29
C HIS A 88 35.69 -11.59 -28.44
N HIS A 89 36.27 -11.14 -29.55
CA HIS A 89 36.55 -9.73 -29.86
C HIS A 89 35.29 -8.87 -29.93
N TYR A 90 34.14 -9.47 -30.25
CA TYR A 90 32.85 -8.77 -30.26
C TYR A 90 31.77 -9.45 -29.42
N TRP A 91 31.98 -10.66 -28.89
CA TRP A 91 30.99 -11.45 -28.16
C TRP A 91 30.26 -10.68 -27.04
N LYS A 92 30.98 -10.00 -26.15
CA LYS A 92 30.39 -9.22 -25.05
C LYS A 92 29.48 -8.08 -25.55
N ALA A 93 29.83 -7.46 -26.68
CA ALA A 93 29.01 -6.42 -27.31
C ALA A 93 27.82 -7.05 -28.08
N ARG A 94 28.07 -8.15 -28.80
CA ARG A 94 27.07 -8.96 -29.54
C ARG A 94 25.93 -9.38 -28.62
N MET A 95 26.25 -9.94 -27.46
CA MET A 95 25.27 -10.44 -26.50
C MET A 95 24.47 -9.30 -25.85
N ARG A 96 25.12 -8.20 -25.45
CA ARG A 96 24.41 -6.99 -24.96
C ARG A 96 23.43 -6.44 -26.00
N ALA A 97 23.88 -6.33 -27.25
CA ALA A 97 23.08 -5.80 -28.34
C ALA A 97 21.86 -6.69 -28.64
N LEU A 98 22.04 -8.02 -28.69
CA LEU A 98 20.93 -8.96 -28.87
C LEU A 98 19.97 -8.98 -27.66
N ALA A 99 20.48 -8.93 -26.44
CA ALA A 99 19.65 -8.86 -25.24
C ALA A 99 18.75 -7.62 -25.23
N MET A 100 19.32 -6.46 -25.58
CA MET A 100 18.58 -5.21 -25.73
C MET A 100 17.41 -5.36 -26.73
N THR A 101 17.57 -6.10 -27.84
CA THR A 101 16.47 -6.29 -28.84
C THR A 101 15.21 -6.95 -28.28
N LEU A 102 15.31 -7.64 -27.14
CA LEU A 102 14.21 -8.38 -26.50
C LEU A 102 13.51 -7.56 -25.42
N SER A 103 14.29 -6.80 -24.63
CA SER A 103 13.79 -6.18 -23.40
C SER A 103 13.52 -4.68 -23.53
N PHE A 104 14.10 -3.99 -24.53
CA PHE A 104 13.97 -2.52 -24.63
C PHE A 104 12.53 -2.01 -24.78
N GLU A 105 11.63 -2.85 -25.29
CA GLU A 105 10.22 -2.54 -25.51
C GLU A 105 9.45 -2.61 -24.17
N SER A 106 9.54 -3.74 -23.46
CA SER A 106 8.88 -3.96 -22.17
C SER A 106 9.47 -3.11 -21.05
N GLU A 107 10.80 -2.97 -20.99
CA GLU A 107 11.46 -2.08 -20.02
C GLU A 107 11.00 -0.63 -20.21
N TYR A 108 10.78 -0.18 -21.45
CA TYR A 108 10.23 1.15 -21.71
C TYR A 108 8.81 1.30 -21.20
N ASP A 109 7.92 0.35 -21.55
CA ASP A 109 6.51 0.44 -21.20
C ASP A 109 6.33 0.42 -19.67
N GLU A 110 7.10 -0.42 -18.95
CA GLU A 110 7.09 -0.48 -17.49
C GLU A 110 7.69 0.77 -16.82
N LEU A 111 8.89 1.22 -17.24
CA LEU A 111 9.55 2.36 -16.62
C LEU A 111 8.81 3.67 -16.92
N SER A 112 8.35 3.89 -18.16
CA SER A 112 7.65 5.13 -18.53
C SER A 112 6.30 5.27 -17.81
N ALA A 113 5.53 4.18 -17.68
CA ALA A 113 4.28 4.18 -16.93
C ALA A 113 4.50 4.51 -15.44
N ASN A 114 5.56 3.97 -14.83
CA ASN A 114 5.93 4.27 -13.45
C ASN A 114 6.36 5.73 -13.26
N LEU A 115 7.19 6.28 -14.16
CA LEU A 115 7.59 7.70 -14.11
C LEU A 115 6.38 8.64 -14.26
N GLN A 116 5.47 8.34 -15.19
CA GLN A 116 4.26 9.14 -15.43
C GLN A 116 3.25 9.08 -14.27
N GLU A 117 3.06 7.93 -13.61
CA GLU A 117 2.18 7.86 -12.43
C GLU A 117 2.78 8.65 -11.25
N ILE A 118 4.12 8.73 -11.11
CA ILE A 118 4.76 9.61 -10.12
C ILE A 118 4.48 11.08 -10.43
N VAL A 119 4.76 11.54 -11.66
CA VAL A 119 4.48 12.93 -12.11
C VAL A 119 3.03 13.31 -11.81
N LYS A 120 2.09 12.48 -12.28
CA LYS A 120 0.66 12.70 -12.11
C LYS A 120 0.23 12.79 -10.65
N VAL A 121 0.83 12.00 -9.74
CA VAL A 121 0.55 12.09 -8.30
C VAL A 121 1.12 13.37 -7.70
N CYS A 122 2.31 13.81 -8.11
CA CYS A 122 2.89 15.09 -7.70
C CYS A 122 2.04 16.28 -8.17
N GLU A 123 1.56 16.27 -9.41
CA GLU A 123 0.63 17.27 -9.95
C GLU A 123 -0.71 17.27 -9.19
N SER A 124 -1.30 16.08 -8.96
CA SER A 124 -2.55 15.95 -8.20
C SER A 124 -2.42 16.47 -6.76
N LEU A 125 -1.25 16.33 -6.13
CA LEU A 125 -0.93 16.93 -4.84
C LEU A 125 -0.80 18.46 -4.92
N ARG A 126 -0.16 18.97 -5.98
CA ARG A 126 0.07 20.40 -6.19
C ARG A 126 -1.23 21.17 -6.44
N ASP A 127 -2.13 20.58 -7.21
CA ASP A 127 -3.37 21.21 -7.68
C ASP A 127 -4.56 21.02 -6.71
N SER A 128 -4.42 20.16 -5.69
CA SER A 128 -5.46 19.94 -4.67
C SER A 128 -5.60 21.13 -3.72
N VAL A 129 -6.39 22.12 -4.15
CA VAL A 129 -6.85 23.24 -3.30
C VAL A 129 -7.60 22.71 -2.06
N SER A 130 -8.37 21.63 -2.24
CA SER A 130 -9.09 20.93 -1.17
C SER A 130 -8.15 20.46 -0.05
N LEU A 131 -7.04 19.80 -0.39
CA LEU A 131 -6.02 19.39 0.58
C LEU A 131 -5.40 20.60 1.28
N MET A 132 -5.06 21.66 0.54
CA MET A 132 -4.41 22.84 1.12
C MET A 132 -5.30 23.52 2.18
N ASN A 133 -6.61 23.61 1.93
CA ASN A 133 -7.57 24.14 2.90
C ASN A 133 -7.71 23.25 4.14
N VAL A 134 -7.69 21.92 3.99
CA VAL A 134 -7.69 20.98 5.12
C VAL A 134 -6.41 21.11 5.96
N LEU A 135 -5.24 21.30 5.33
CA LEU A 135 -3.99 21.56 6.04
C LEU A 135 -4.03 22.93 6.77
N GLY A 136 -4.63 23.95 6.17
CA GLY A 136 -4.89 25.25 6.81
C GLY A 136 -5.78 25.13 8.04
N LEU A 137 -6.89 24.40 7.94
CA LEU A 137 -7.78 24.14 9.08
C LEU A 137 -7.07 23.39 10.22
N ILE A 138 -6.20 22.43 9.89
CA ILE A 138 -5.38 21.72 10.88
C ILE A 138 -4.41 22.69 11.57
N LEU A 139 -3.80 23.63 10.82
CA LEU A 139 -2.93 24.67 11.37
C LEU A 139 -3.71 25.61 12.31
N ASP A 140 -4.87 26.11 11.89
CA ASP A 140 -5.68 27.05 12.66
C ASP A 140 -6.15 26.46 13.99
N ILE A 141 -6.70 25.22 13.97
CA ILE A 141 -7.12 24.56 15.20
C ILE A 141 -5.90 24.19 16.06
N GLY A 142 -4.78 23.78 15.44
CA GLY A 142 -3.52 23.54 16.15
C GLY A 142 -3.00 24.78 16.87
N ASN A 143 -3.03 25.94 16.20
CA ASN A 143 -2.69 27.24 16.76
C ASN A 143 -3.64 27.64 17.90
N PHE A 144 -4.94 27.43 17.76
CA PHE A 144 -5.91 27.67 18.83
C PHE A 144 -5.70 26.77 20.07
N MET A 145 -5.28 25.51 19.88
CA MET A 145 -5.00 24.57 20.97
C MET A 145 -3.64 24.78 21.64
N ASN A 146 -2.70 25.44 20.96
CA ASN A 146 -1.34 25.67 21.43
C ASN A 146 -1.21 26.98 22.21
N ASP A 147 -0.26 27.04 23.14
CA ASP A 147 0.07 28.29 23.85
C ASP A 147 0.46 29.42 22.87
N SER A 148 0.35 30.68 23.31
CA SER A 148 0.78 31.85 22.52
C SER A 148 2.24 31.82 22.08
N ASN A 149 3.10 31.09 22.82
CA ASN A 149 4.52 30.91 22.51
C ASN A 149 4.80 29.77 21.50
N LYS A 150 3.74 29.10 21.01
CA LYS A 150 3.80 27.94 20.10
C LYS A 150 2.96 28.15 18.83
N GLN A 151 2.59 29.40 18.53
CA GLN A 151 1.91 29.75 17.28
C GLN A 151 2.85 29.50 16.09
N ALA A 152 2.35 28.83 15.06
CA ALA A 152 3.11 28.45 13.88
C ALA A 152 2.49 29.03 12.61
N VAL A 153 3.33 29.35 11.62
CA VAL A 153 2.92 29.78 10.27
C VAL A 153 2.70 28.57 9.34
N GLY A 154 3.19 27.39 9.74
CA GLY A 154 3.04 26.12 9.02
C GLY A 154 3.62 24.96 9.82
N PHE A 155 3.43 23.73 9.35
CA PHE A 155 3.95 22.51 9.99
C PHE A 155 4.53 21.52 8.97
N LYS A 156 5.54 20.74 9.37
CA LYS A 156 6.08 19.65 8.53
C LYS A 156 5.10 18.48 8.44
N LEU A 157 5.06 17.79 7.30
CA LEU A 157 4.17 16.65 7.01
C LEU A 157 4.24 15.52 8.05
N SER A 158 5.39 15.31 8.69
CA SER A 158 5.54 14.39 9.84
C SER A 158 4.57 14.66 11.00
N SER A 159 4.02 15.88 11.10
CA SER A 159 3.00 16.25 12.09
C SER A 159 1.65 15.58 11.85
N LEU A 160 1.33 15.19 10.62
CA LEU A 160 0.04 14.56 10.28
C LEU A 160 -0.16 13.24 11.01
N ALA A 161 0.92 12.48 11.25
CA ALA A 161 0.90 11.25 12.04
C ALA A 161 0.50 11.48 13.52
N ARG A 162 0.67 12.71 14.05
CA ARG A 162 0.32 13.05 15.43
C ARG A 162 -1.18 13.34 15.63
N LEU A 163 -1.94 13.58 14.55
CA LEU A 163 -3.38 13.89 14.62
C LEU A 163 -4.20 12.71 15.19
N GLY A 164 -3.80 11.47 14.94
CA GLY A 164 -4.40 10.27 15.54
C GLY A 164 -3.95 9.99 16.98
N MET A 165 -2.90 10.66 17.48
CA MET A 165 -2.34 10.46 18.83
C MET A 165 -3.02 11.34 19.88
N VAL A 166 -3.45 12.55 19.50
CA VAL A 166 -4.18 13.48 20.37
C VAL A 166 -5.62 13.00 20.50
N LYS A 167 -6.13 12.93 21.74
CA LYS A 167 -7.46 12.42 22.09
C LYS A 167 -8.24 13.40 22.95
N ASP A 168 -9.56 13.24 22.95
CA ASP A 168 -10.47 13.94 23.88
C ASP A 168 -10.32 13.45 25.33
N ASP A 169 -10.99 14.15 26.25
CA ASP A 169 -10.99 13.89 27.71
C ASP A 169 -11.46 12.47 28.08
N LYS A 170 -12.23 11.83 27.19
CA LYS A 170 -12.82 10.49 27.38
C LYS A 170 -12.07 9.39 26.63
N ASN A 171 -11.05 9.73 25.84
CA ASN A 171 -10.39 8.83 24.88
C ASN A 171 -11.35 8.16 23.86
N GLU A 172 -12.49 8.79 23.58
CA GLU A 172 -13.49 8.32 22.60
C GLU A 172 -13.16 8.81 21.18
N SER A 173 -12.67 10.04 21.04
CA SER A 173 -12.37 10.71 19.75
C SER A 173 -10.91 11.14 19.67
N THR A 174 -10.33 11.08 18.47
CA THR A 174 -9.01 11.66 18.16
C THR A 174 -9.14 13.08 17.60
N PHE A 175 -8.03 13.81 17.50
CA PHE A 175 -8.01 15.09 16.81
C PHE A 175 -8.27 14.93 15.29
N ALA A 176 -7.79 13.85 14.66
CA ALA A 176 -8.16 13.50 13.29
C ALA A 176 -9.69 13.30 13.13
N ASP A 177 -10.34 12.62 14.08
CA ASP A 177 -11.81 12.46 14.08
C ASP A 177 -12.53 13.81 14.22
N LEU A 178 -11.98 14.77 14.96
CA LEU A 178 -12.55 16.10 15.08
C LEU A 178 -12.45 16.87 13.75
N VAL A 179 -11.27 16.87 13.11
CA VAL A 179 -11.03 17.60 11.86
C VAL A 179 -11.88 17.02 10.72
N GLU A 180 -11.95 15.70 10.55
CA GLU A 180 -12.83 15.08 9.53
C GLU A 180 -14.29 15.52 9.70
N ARG A 181 -14.78 15.47 10.95
CA ARG A 181 -16.17 15.82 11.26
C ARG A 181 -16.43 17.32 11.04
N ILE A 182 -15.45 18.19 11.22
CA ILE A 182 -15.56 19.62 10.90
C ILE A 182 -15.64 19.79 9.38
N VAL A 183 -14.71 19.20 8.63
CA VAL A 183 -14.66 19.29 7.16
C VAL A 183 -15.97 18.80 6.55
N ARG A 184 -16.40 17.56 6.83
CA ARG A 184 -17.62 16.99 6.23
C ARG A 184 -18.91 17.74 6.58
N ASN A 185 -19.00 18.36 7.75
CA ASN A 185 -20.23 19.05 8.18
C ASN A 185 -20.25 20.56 7.91
N GLN A 186 -19.10 21.22 7.76
CA GLN A 186 -19.00 22.68 7.57
C GLN A 186 -18.36 23.10 6.23
N TYR A 187 -17.49 22.25 5.66
CA TYR A 187 -16.75 22.50 4.41
C TYR A 187 -16.79 21.26 3.50
N PRO A 188 -17.99 20.75 3.12
CA PRO A 188 -18.14 19.54 2.33
C PRO A 188 -17.43 19.62 0.96
N GLU A 189 -17.21 20.83 0.43
CA GLU A 189 -16.44 21.07 -0.77
C GLU A 189 -14.97 20.61 -0.68
N TRP A 190 -14.39 20.51 0.53
CA TRP A 190 -13.03 19.98 0.71
C TRP A 190 -13.00 18.47 0.89
N GLU A 191 -14.14 17.78 1.12
CA GLU A 191 -14.19 16.34 1.42
C GLU A 191 -13.57 15.45 0.32
N ASN A 192 -13.60 15.93 -0.92
CA ASN A 192 -13.12 15.22 -2.11
C ASN A 192 -11.59 15.12 -2.21
N PHE A 193 -10.81 15.84 -1.38
CA PHE A 193 -9.34 15.78 -1.42
C PHE A 193 -8.81 14.34 -1.31
N GLN A 194 -9.51 13.48 -0.56
CA GLN A 194 -9.12 12.08 -0.33
C GLN A 194 -9.12 11.20 -1.59
N ASP A 195 -9.83 11.63 -2.63
CA ASP A 195 -9.90 10.99 -3.93
C ASP A 195 -8.99 11.70 -4.93
N GLU A 196 -8.91 13.04 -4.89
CA GLU A 196 -7.94 13.85 -5.65
C GLU A 196 -6.49 13.34 -5.44
N ILE A 197 -6.06 13.18 -4.18
CA ILE A 197 -4.70 12.72 -3.85
C ILE A 197 -4.60 11.21 -3.61
N GLY A 198 -5.65 10.44 -3.96
CA GLY A 198 -5.74 9.00 -3.70
C GLY A 198 -4.63 8.17 -4.37
N GLY A 199 -4.02 8.68 -5.45
CA GLY A 199 -2.90 8.05 -6.14
C GLY A 199 -1.65 7.85 -5.28
N VAL A 200 -1.45 8.66 -4.22
CA VAL A 200 -0.36 8.52 -3.25
C VAL A 200 -0.33 7.11 -2.63
N ILE A 201 -1.49 6.48 -2.43
CA ILE A 201 -1.59 5.11 -1.86
C ILE A 201 -0.96 4.06 -2.80
N LYS A 202 -0.85 4.32 -4.11
CA LYS A 202 -0.12 3.43 -5.02
C LYS A 202 1.38 3.67 -4.96
N VAL A 203 1.80 4.93 -5.05
CA VAL A 203 3.22 5.30 -5.21
C VAL A 203 4.03 5.30 -3.92
N HIS A 204 3.42 5.30 -2.72
CA HIS A 204 4.17 5.30 -1.45
C HIS A 204 5.09 4.11 -1.19
N LYS A 205 5.03 3.06 -2.04
CA LYS A 205 5.94 1.90 -2.01
C LYS A 205 6.99 1.92 -3.12
N ALA A 206 6.90 2.86 -4.05
CA ALA A 206 7.88 3.00 -5.12
C ALA A 206 9.17 3.60 -4.54
N ASN A 207 10.31 3.01 -4.88
CA ASN A 207 11.61 3.60 -4.61
C ASN A 207 11.99 4.49 -5.80
N ILE A 208 11.92 5.80 -5.62
CA ILE A 208 12.09 6.80 -6.67
C ILE A 208 13.55 6.86 -7.14
N ASP A 209 14.50 6.71 -6.23
CA ASP A 209 15.94 6.63 -6.55
C ASP A 209 16.27 5.38 -7.37
N GLN A 210 15.65 4.24 -7.02
CA GLN A 210 15.78 3.02 -7.81
C GLN A 210 15.18 3.20 -9.21
N LEU A 211 13.96 3.75 -9.30
CA LEU A 211 13.29 4.02 -10.58
C LEU A 211 14.11 4.96 -11.47
N ARG A 212 14.73 5.99 -10.90
CA ARG A 212 15.68 6.87 -11.58
C ARG A 212 16.91 6.10 -12.09
N SER A 213 17.55 5.31 -11.24
CA SER A 213 18.71 4.47 -11.61
C SER A 213 18.37 3.45 -12.71
N ASP A 214 17.15 2.91 -12.69
CA ASP A 214 16.65 2.00 -13.71
C ASP A 214 16.44 2.69 -15.07
N ALA A 215 15.84 3.89 -15.08
CA ALA A 215 15.71 4.72 -16.28
C ALA A 215 17.07 5.19 -16.83
N GLU A 216 17.99 5.66 -15.97
CA GLU A 216 19.35 6.05 -16.37
C GLU A 216 20.11 4.85 -16.99
N ARG A 217 19.96 3.65 -16.41
CA ARG A 217 20.54 2.41 -16.93
C ARG A 217 19.92 1.99 -18.27
N TYR A 218 18.60 2.09 -18.43
CA TYR A 218 17.90 1.82 -19.70
C TYR A 218 18.45 2.70 -20.83
N ILE A 219 18.49 4.01 -20.59
CA ILE A 219 19.01 5.01 -21.54
C ILE A 219 20.49 4.75 -21.84
N GLY A 220 21.29 4.47 -20.80
CA GLY A 220 22.72 4.15 -20.91
C GLY A 220 23.00 2.88 -21.71
N ASN A 221 22.20 1.83 -21.55
CA ASN A 221 22.33 0.58 -22.30
C ASN A 221 22.12 0.79 -23.80
N ILE A 222 21.04 1.49 -24.19
CA ILE A 222 20.74 1.79 -25.59
C ILE A 222 21.83 2.68 -26.21
N LYS A 223 22.28 3.72 -25.50
CA LYS A 223 23.43 4.55 -25.91
C LYS A 223 24.70 3.72 -26.09
N ASN A 224 24.98 2.77 -25.20
CA ASN A 224 26.15 1.89 -25.27
C ASN A 224 26.10 0.93 -26.47
N VAL A 225 24.93 0.34 -26.77
CA VAL A 225 24.74 -0.51 -27.95
C VAL A 225 24.88 0.32 -29.23
N GLN A 226 24.32 1.53 -29.27
CA GLN A 226 24.49 2.46 -30.40
C GLN A 226 25.97 2.79 -30.64
N SER A 227 26.72 3.23 -29.62
CA SER A 227 28.16 3.48 -29.76
C SER A 227 28.95 2.23 -30.16
N SER A 228 28.53 1.04 -29.72
CA SER A 228 29.14 -0.23 -30.13
C SER A 228 28.98 -0.51 -31.63
N LEU A 229 27.85 -0.13 -32.22
CA LEU A 229 27.53 -0.25 -33.65
C LEU A 229 28.17 0.85 -34.50
N ASP A 230 28.30 2.07 -33.98
CA ASP A 230 28.82 3.20 -34.78
C ASP A 230 30.35 3.25 -34.81
N ALA A 231 31.01 2.96 -33.69
CA ALA A 231 32.47 3.12 -33.55
C ALA A 231 33.17 2.03 -32.70
N GLY A 232 32.41 1.12 -32.08
CA GLY A 232 32.94 0.06 -31.23
C GLY A 232 33.11 -1.29 -31.94
N ASN A 233 33.11 -2.36 -31.15
CA ASN A 233 33.40 -3.72 -31.63
C ASN A 233 32.34 -4.29 -32.58
N LEU A 234 31.20 -3.61 -32.80
CA LEU A 234 30.17 -3.98 -33.76
C LEU A 234 30.12 -3.08 -35.02
N SER A 235 31.09 -2.18 -35.18
CA SER A 235 31.12 -1.19 -36.30
C SER A 235 31.69 -1.72 -37.62
N ASP A 236 32.45 -2.82 -37.60
CA ASP A 236 33.09 -3.38 -38.79
C ASP A 236 32.62 -4.82 -39.04
N PRO A 237 31.58 -5.01 -39.87
CA PRO A 237 31.04 -6.33 -40.18
C PRO A 237 32.03 -7.31 -40.82
N LYS A 238 33.15 -6.83 -41.37
CA LYS A 238 34.18 -7.70 -41.97
C LYS A 238 34.95 -8.51 -40.93
N LYS A 239 34.89 -8.11 -39.65
CA LYS A 239 35.53 -8.81 -38.53
C LYS A 239 34.62 -9.85 -37.86
N PHE A 240 33.34 -9.93 -38.26
CA PHE A 240 32.43 -10.94 -37.73
C PHE A 240 32.61 -12.28 -38.42
N HIS A 241 32.10 -13.34 -37.78
CA HIS A 241 31.88 -14.60 -38.48
C HIS A 241 30.98 -14.37 -39.72
N PRO A 242 31.31 -14.89 -40.92
CA PRO A 242 30.60 -14.56 -42.17
C PRO A 242 29.09 -14.88 -42.20
N GLN A 243 28.62 -15.76 -41.32
CA GLN A 243 27.21 -16.13 -41.19
C GLN A 243 26.49 -15.39 -40.04
N ASP A 244 27.19 -14.55 -39.26
CA ASP A 244 26.60 -13.87 -38.10
C ASP A 244 25.61 -12.78 -38.52
N ARG A 245 24.41 -12.84 -37.96
CA ARG A 245 23.31 -11.93 -38.31
C ARG A 245 23.06 -10.82 -37.29
N VAL A 246 23.89 -10.71 -36.24
CA VAL A 246 23.70 -9.73 -35.15
C VAL A 246 23.46 -8.31 -35.67
N ASN A 247 24.26 -7.84 -36.64
CA ASN A 247 24.15 -6.47 -37.14
C ASN A 247 22.77 -6.21 -37.80
N ILE A 248 22.30 -7.16 -38.62
CA ILE A 248 20.99 -7.08 -39.29
C ILE A 248 19.85 -7.08 -38.27
N VAL A 249 19.91 -7.98 -37.28
CA VAL A 249 18.87 -8.12 -36.25
C VAL A 249 18.79 -6.88 -35.37
N VAL A 250 19.93 -6.38 -34.89
CA VAL A 250 19.98 -5.23 -33.97
C VAL A 250 19.63 -3.93 -34.70
N GLN A 251 20.21 -3.65 -35.87
CA GLN A 251 19.95 -2.41 -36.62
C GLN A 251 18.46 -2.23 -36.96
N ARG A 252 17.71 -3.33 -37.10
CA ARG A 252 16.26 -3.29 -37.36
C ARG A 252 15.46 -2.56 -36.27
N CYS A 253 15.85 -2.68 -35.00
CA CYS A 253 15.15 -2.04 -33.88
C CYS A 253 15.87 -0.79 -33.31
N MET A 254 17.13 -0.54 -33.68
CA MET A 254 17.92 0.59 -33.14
C MET A 254 17.23 1.95 -33.28
N LYS A 255 16.51 2.20 -34.39
CA LYS A 255 15.79 3.46 -34.61
C LYS A 255 14.72 3.69 -33.54
N ASP A 256 13.92 2.67 -33.25
CA ASP A 256 12.84 2.76 -32.27
C ASP A 256 13.36 2.72 -30.84
N ALA A 257 14.41 1.92 -30.57
CA ALA A 257 15.11 1.91 -29.28
C ALA A 257 15.70 3.29 -28.96
N ARG A 258 16.36 3.95 -29.91
CA ARG A 258 16.90 5.31 -29.73
C ARG A 258 15.80 6.32 -29.41
N ARG A 259 14.71 6.32 -30.19
CA ARG A 259 13.55 7.19 -29.96
C ARG A 259 12.91 6.94 -28.59
N LYS A 260 12.81 5.68 -28.15
CA LYS A 260 12.33 5.32 -26.81
C LYS A 260 13.29 5.80 -25.71
N ALA A 261 14.61 5.72 -25.91
CA ALA A 261 15.60 6.25 -24.96
C ALA A 261 15.57 7.79 -24.86
N GLU A 262 15.40 8.50 -25.98
CA GLU A 262 15.21 9.96 -26.01
C GLU A 262 13.91 10.36 -25.27
N GLN A 263 12.81 9.63 -25.49
CA GLN A 263 11.55 9.87 -24.79
C GLN A 263 11.62 9.53 -23.28
N MET A 264 12.35 8.48 -22.90
CA MET A 264 12.58 8.11 -21.50
C MET A 264 13.41 9.18 -20.76
N GLN A 265 14.39 9.78 -21.43
CA GLN A 265 15.18 10.89 -20.88
C GLN A 265 14.28 12.07 -20.49
N LEU A 266 13.33 12.44 -21.37
CA LEU A 266 12.36 13.52 -21.08
C LEU A 266 11.46 13.19 -19.87
N TYR A 267 10.90 11.98 -19.81
CA TYR A 267 10.07 11.58 -18.66
C TYR A 267 10.86 11.51 -17.35
N LEU A 268 12.14 11.14 -17.41
CA LEU A 268 13.01 11.11 -16.23
C LEU A 268 13.33 12.52 -15.71
N GLU A 269 13.61 13.46 -16.61
CA GLU A 269 13.86 14.87 -16.28
C GLU A 269 12.60 15.54 -15.71
N GLU A 270 11.44 15.31 -16.34
CA GLU A 270 10.13 15.77 -15.87
C GLU A 270 9.78 15.19 -14.48
N MET A 271 9.92 13.87 -14.30
CA MET A 271 9.67 13.21 -13.00
C MET A 271 10.58 13.75 -11.90
N SER A 272 11.89 13.86 -12.16
CA SER A 272 12.85 14.36 -11.18
C SER A 272 12.52 15.79 -10.75
N LYS A 273 12.30 16.68 -11.72
CA LYS A 273 11.97 18.09 -11.45
C LYS A 273 10.65 18.22 -10.68
N THR A 274 9.58 17.58 -11.16
CA THR A 274 8.25 17.69 -10.54
C THR A 274 8.23 17.08 -9.13
N PHE A 275 9.06 16.06 -8.88
CA PHE A 275 9.24 15.50 -7.55
C PHE A 275 10.01 16.44 -6.60
N ASP A 276 11.11 17.05 -7.04
CA ASP A 276 11.87 18.02 -6.25
C ASP A 276 11.03 19.29 -5.95
N ASP A 277 10.26 19.76 -6.93
CA ASP A 277 9.34 20.90 -6.81
C ASP A 277 8.21 20.63 -5.79
N ILE A 278 7.62 19.42 -5.75
CA ILE A 278 6.55 19.10 -4.79
C ILE A 278 7.08 18.87 -3.37
N MET A 279 8.30 18.32 -3.21
CA MET A 279 8.93 18.22 -1.89
C MET A 279 9.22 19.60 -1.31
N THR A 280 9.81 20.48 -2.12
CA THR A 280 10.08 21.88 -1.74
C THR A 280 8.79 22.61 -1.36
N PHE A 281 7.71 22.40 -2.11
CA PHE A 281 6.39 22.99 -1.83
C PHE A 281 5.82 22.62 -0.44
N TYR A 282 6.05 21.39 0.05
CA TYR A 282 5.65 20.96 1.39
C TYR A 282 6.74 21.16 2.48
N GLY A 283 7.85 21.83 2.15
CA GLY A 283 8.93 22.12 3.11
C GLY A 283 9.74 20.89 3.55
N GLU A 284 9.81 19.88 2.69
CA GLU A 284 10.69 18.71 2.83
C GLU A 284 11.95 18.90 1.95
N ASP A 285 13.07 18.32 2.37
CA ASP A 285 14.36 18.48 1.69
C ASP A 285 14.52 17.42 0.59
N SER A 286 14.58 17.84 -0.68
CA SER A 286 14.77 16.92 -1.82
C SER A 286 16.19 16.33 -1.88
N THR A 287 17.15 16.88 -1.14
CA THR A 287 18.53 16.33 -1.10
C THR A 287 18.70 15.20 -0.08
N ASP A 288 17.80 15.08 0.91
CA ASP A 288 17.82 13.99 1.90
C ASP A 288 17.12 12.73 1.35
N GLU A 289 17.90 11.65 1.20
CA GLU A 289 17.42 10.33 0.78
C GLU A 289 16.27 9.80 1.68
N ASN A 290 16.34 10.02 2.99
CA ASN A 290 15.28 9.60 3.90
C ASN A 290 14.00 10.43 3.70
N ALA A 291 14.13 11.75 3.56
CA ALA A 291 12.99 12.61 3.27
C ALA A 291 12.29 12.23 1.96
N ARG A 292 13.06 11.96 0.89
CA ARG A 292 12.55 11.49 -0.42
C ARG A 292 11.78 10.18 -0.31
N ARG A 293 12.39 9.15 0.29
CA ARG A 293 11.75 7.84 0.47
C ARG A 293 10.46 7.92 1.30
N ASP A 294 10.48 8.70 2.37
CA ASP A 294 9.37 8.74 3.33
C ASP A 294 8.28 9.77 2.95
N PHE A 295 8.50 10.61 1.92
CA PHE A 295 7.59 11.69 1.50
C PHE A 295 6.16 11.21 1.21
N PHE A 296 5.98 10.34 0.23
CA PHE A 296 4.66 9.76 -0.09
C PHE A 296 4.14 8.88 1.05
N GLY A 297 5.02 8.29 1.86
CA GLY A 297 4.64 7.52 3.05
C GLY A 297 3.90 8.37 4.10
N LYS A 298 4.36 9.59 4.36
CA LYS A 298 3.71 10.55 5.28
C LYS A 298 2.28 10.87 4.82
N LEU A 299 2.10 11.15 3.53
CA LEU A 299 0.81 11.50 2.92
C LEU A 299 -0.14 10.28 2.80
N ALA A 300 0.37 9.10 2.45
CA ALA A 300 -0.40 7.86 2.46
C ALA A 300 -0.90 7.50 3.87
N GLY A 301 -0.05 7.66 4.88
CA GLY A 301 -0.43 7.46 6.29
C GLY A 301 -1.54 8.40 6.73
N PHE A 302 -1.46 9.69 6.35
CA PHE A 302 -2.53 10.66 6.59
C PHE A 302 -3.85 10.26 5.92
N LEU A 303 -3.83 9.87 4.64
CA LEU A 303 -5.04 9.42 3.93
C LEU A 303 -5.70 8.18 4.55
N LEU A 304 -4.89 7.22 4.99
CA LEU A 304 -5.41 6.00 5.62
C LEU A 304 -6.04 6.28 6.98
N GLU A 305 -5.42 7.14 7.80
CA GLU A 305 -6.00 7.57 9.07
C GLU A 305 -7.26 8.43 8.84
N TRP A 306 -7.26 9.31 7.83
CA TRP A 306 -8.44 10.10 7.47
C TRP A 306 -9.65 9.25 7.10
N LYS A 307 -9.47 8.24 6.23
CA LYS A 307 -10.55 7.31 5.84
C LYS A 307 -11.08 6.54 7.05
N LYS A 308 -10.19 6.10 7.94
CA LYS A 308 -10.53 5.45 9.22
C LYS A 308 -11.31 6.37 10.18
N SER A 309 -10.95 7.66 10.27
CA SER A 309 -11.69 8.67 11.03
C SER A 309 -13.07 8.94 10.43
N LYS A 310 -13.18 9.05 9.09
CA LYS A 310 -14.45 9.21 8.37
C LYS A 310 -15.41 8.04 8.63
N ASP A 311 -14.95 6.81 8.45
CA ASP A 311 -15.76 5.61 8.72
C ASP A 311 -16.24 5.55 10.18
N LYS A 312 -15.35 5.87 11.13
CA LYS A 312 -15.68 5.93 12.56
C LYS A 312 -16.73 6.99 12.86
N ASN A 313 -16.60 8.19 12.29
CA ASN A 313 -17.54 9.30 12.50
C ASN A 313 -18.91 9.01 11.87
N ILE A 314 -18.96 8.45 10.65
CA ILE A 314 -20.20 8.04 10.00
C ILE A 314 -20.91 6.95 10.84
N ALA A 315 -20.17 5.94 11.32
CA ALA A 315 -20.72 4.89 12.17
C ALA A 315 -21.24 5.44 13.52
N TRP A 316 -20.54 6.41 14.12
CA TRP A 316 -20.96 7.08 15.34
C TRP A 316 -22.21 7.94 15.13
N GLU A 317 -22.28 8.71 14.04
CA GLU A 317 -23.43 9.53 13.68
C GLU A 317 -24.67 8.69 13.36
N ASP A 318 -24.53 7.59 12.61
CA ASP A 318 -25.66 6.69 12.32
C ASP A 318 -26.12 5.92 13.57
N ASN A 319 -25.19 5.46 14.42
CA ASN A 319 -25.56 4.86 15.71
C ASN A 319 -26.28 5.87 16.62
N ARG A 320 -25.83 7.13 16.67
CA ARG A 320 -26.52 8.20 17.40
C ARG A 320 -27.91 8.47 16.82
N ARG A 321 -28.05 8.60 15.50
CA ARG A 321 -29.33 8.77 14.80
C ARG A 321 -30.30 7.62 15.08
N ARG A 322 -29.83 6.37 15.05
CA ARG A 322 -30.62 5.17 15.41
C ARG A 322 -31.06 5.20 16.87
N MET A 323 -30.17 5.58 17.79
CA MET A 323 -30.46 5.67 19.22
C MET A 323 -31.50 6.78 19.51
N GLU A 324 -31.32 7.96 18.96
CA GLU A 324 -32.25 9.10 19.04
C GLU A 324 -33.63 8.76 18.46
N ALA A 325 -33.68 8.12 17.28
CA ALA A 325 -34.93 7.65 16.69
C ALA A 325 -35.64 6.59 17.58
N SER A 326 -34.88 5.71 18.24
CA SER A 326 -35.45 4.74 19.18
C SER A 326 -36.01 5.40 20.46
N LEU A 327 -35.35 6.46 20.94
CA LEU A 327 -35.78 7.26 22.09
C LEU A 327 -37.00 8.12 21.74
N ALA A 328 -37.04 8.71 20.55
CA ALA A 328 -38.20 9.44 20.04
C ALA A 328 -39.43 8.53 19.94
N ARG A 329 -39.28 7.32 19.36
CA ARG A 329 -40.36 6.31 19.33
C ARG A 329 -40.86 5.91 20.72
N LYS A 330 -39.96 5.78 21.71
CA LYS A 330 -40.34 5.52 23.11
C LYS A 330 -41.05 6.71 23.77
N ARG A 331 -40.66 7.95 23.45
CA ARG A 331 -41.30 9.18 23.97
C ARG A 331 -42.69 9.44 23.36
N VAL A 332 -42.95 8.99 22.14
CA VAL A 332 -44.27 9.11 21.48
C VAL A 332 -45.27 8.02 21.95
N ASN A 333 -44.79 6.89 22.48
CA ASN A 333 -45.63 5.83 23.06
C ASN A 333 -45.45 5.65 24.59
N PRO A 334 -45.80 6.64 25.44
CA PRO A 334 -45.80 6.47 26.90
C PRO A 334 -46.99 5.64 27.43
N ALA A 335 -48.02 5.40 26.60
CA ALA A 335 -49.32 4.89 26.99
C ALA A 335 -49.42 3.36 27.20
N VAL A 336 -48.30 2.61 27.21
CA VAL A 336 -48.32 1.13 27.30
C VAL A 336 -47.64 0.59 28.57
N THR A 337 -46.97 1.43 29.37
CA THR A 337 -46.22 0.96 30.57
C THR A 337 -46.74 1.46 31.91
N ASN A 338 -47.48 2.57 31.96
CA ASN A 338 -47.93 3.19 33.23
C ASN A 338 -49.47 3.31 33.27
N GLY A 339 -50.16 2.18 33.44
CA GLY A 339 -51.63 2.14 33.46
C GLY A 339 -52.19 0.93 34.20
N ALA A 340 -51.76 0.73 35.45
CA ALA A 340 -52.17 -0.40 36.29
C ALA A 340 -52.23 -0.03 37.78
N ASP A 341 -53.06 0.96 38.13
CA ASP A 341 -53.62 1.09 39.48
C ASP A 341 -54.93 1.90 39.47
N GLY A 342 -55.87 1.59 40.36
CA GLY A 342 -57.15 2.32 40.52
C GLY A 342 -58.42 1.56 40.08
N THR A 343 -59.28 1.24 41.06
CA THR A 343 -60.49 0.39 40.93
C THR A 343 -61.80 1.15 40.66
N GLY A 344 -62.70 0.59 39.83
CA GLY A 344 -64.16 0.60 40.11
C GLY A 344 -65.15 0.93 38.97
N SER A 345 -65.91 -0.09 38.51
CA SER A 345 -67.29 0.00 37.93
C SER A 345 -67.52 0.75 36.58
N GLN A 346 -68.29 0.28 35.58
CA GLN A 346 -69.11 -0.93 35.37
C GLN A 346 -69.16 -1.39 33.88
N THR A 347 -69.39 -2.70 33.68
CA THR A 347 -70.12 -3.38 32.57
C THR A 347 -69.75 -3.24 31.07
N ALA A 348 -69.66 -4.44 30.46
CA ALA A 348 -69.95 -4.82 29.06
C ALA A 348 -68.81 -4.86 28.01
N ALA A 349 -68.66 -6.04 27.39
CA ALA A 349 -67.92 -6.36 26.16
C ALA A 349 -66.38 -6.18 26.13
N SER A 350 -65.62 -6.98 26.89
CA SER A 350 -64.14 -7.02 26.85
C SER A 350 -63.50 -8.24 26.15
N SER A 351 -64.21 -8.95 25.27
CA SER A 351 -63.67 -10.17 24.64
C SER A 351 -62.56 -9.97 23.61
N GLY A 352 -62.41 -8.77 23.03
CA GLY A 352 -61.41 -8.50 21.98
C GLY A 352 -60.11 -7.84 22.44
N ALA A 353 -60.08 -7.30 23.66
CA ALA A 353 -58.94 -6.52 24.16
C ALA A 353 -57.73 -7.40 24.52
N MET A 354 -57.98 -8.61 25.05
CA MET A 354 -56.93 -9.58 25.37
C MET A 354 -56.26 -10.12 24.10
N ASP A 355 -57.05 -10.45 23.07
CA ASP A 355 -56.54 -10.99 21.80
C ASP A 355 -55.69 -9.96 21.05
N SER A 356 -56.13 -8.70 21.00
CA SER A 356 -55.31 -7.59 20.46
C SER A 356 -53.99 -7.37 21.21
N LEU A 357 -53.92 -7.76 22.48
CA LEU A 357 -52.69 -7.70 23.29
C LEU A 357 -51.77 -8.89 22.99
N LEU A 358 -52.32 -10.10 22.89
CA LEU A 358 -51.60 -11.32 22.52
C LEU A 358 -51.07 -11.28 21.08
N GLU A 359 -51.84 -10.73 20.14
CA GLU A 359 -51.42 -10.50 18.75
C GLU A 359 -50.29 -9.47 18.68
N LYS A 360 -50.38 -8.34 19.42
CA LYS A 360 -49.29 -7.36 19.49
C LYS A 360 -48.03 -7.91 20.17
N LEU A 361 -48.16 -8.78 21.18
CA LEU A 361 -47.01 -9.47 21.77
C LEU A 361 -46.38 -10.49 20.81
N ARG A 362 -47.20 -11.21 20.03
CA ARG A 362 -46.75 -12.13 18.97
C ARG A 362 -46.05 -11.39 17.82
N ALA A 363 -46.53 -10.19 17.46
CA ALA A 363 -45.92 -9.33 16.45
C ALA A 363 -44.65 -8.60 16.92
N ALA A 364 -44.53 -8.30 18.22
CA ALA A 364 -43.36 -7.62 18.80
C ALA A 364 -42.20 -8.55 19.19
N ALA A 365 -42.39 -9.87 19.12
CA ALA A 365 -41.31 -10.83 19.33
C ALA A 365 -40.29 -10.77 18.17
N PRO A 366 -38.97 -10.68 18.43
CA PRO A 366 -37.98 -10.59 17.36
C PRO A 366 -37.98 -11.88 16.52
N GLN A 367 -38.28 -11.75 15.22
CA GLN A 367 -38.38 -12.85 14.26
C GLN A 367 -37.11 -13.73 14.18
N ALA A 368 -35.98 -13.24 14.68
CA ALA A 368 -34.76 -14.02 14.87
C ALA A 368 -34.97 -15.31 15.69
N ARG A 369 -35.87 -15.33 16.68
CA ARG A 369 -36.19 -16.57 17.42
C ARG A 369 -36.94 -17.57 16.55
N ASP A 370 -37.92 -17.11 15.78
CA ASP A 370 -38.70 -17.97 14.89
C ASP A 370 -37.86 -18.48 13.71
N GLN A 371 -36.90 -17.69 13.21
CA GLN A 371 -35.94 -18.15 12.21
C GLN A 371 -34.90 -19.13 12.79
N ARG A 372 -34.49 -18.96 14.06
CA ARG A 372 -33.65 -19.93 14.79
C ARG A 372 -34.38 -21.24 15.07
N ASP A 373 -35.65 -21.19 15.49
CA ASP A 373 -36.46 -22.38 15.74
C ASP A 373 -36.90 -23.06 14.43
N ARG A 374 -37.16 -22.33 13.33
CA ARG A 374 -37.33 -22.92 11.99
C ARG A 374 -36.05 -23.60 11.51
N ARG A 375 -34.87 -22.98 11.66
CA ARG A 375 -33.57 -23.62 11.35
C ARG A 375 -33.31 -24.84 12.25
N ARG A 376 -33.69 -24.80 13.53
CA ARG A 376 -33.57 -25.93 14.47
C ARG A 376 -34.51 -27.08 14.12
N ARG A 377 -35.76 -26.79 13.75
CA ARG A 377 -36.75 -27.78 13.26
C ARG A 377 -36.36 -28.36 11.91
N ALA A 378 -35.79 -27.56 11.01
CA ALA A 378 -35.21 -28.04 9.74
C ALA A 378 -34.06 -29.02 10.00
N ARG A 379 -33.07 -28.64 10.82
CA ARG A 379 -31.96 -29.54 11.22
C ARG A 379 -32.44 -30.79 11.98
N LEU A 380 -33.52 -30.71 12.76
CA LEU A 380 -34.11 -31.89 13.39
C LEU A 380 -34.81 -32.81 12.38
N LYS A 381 -35.54 -32.25 11.41
CA LYS A 381 -36.14 -33.02 10.31
C LYS A 381 -35.06 -33.67 9.44
N GLU A 382 -34.04 -32.92 9.06
CA GLU A 382 -32.86 -33.39 8.33
C GLU A 382 -32.14 -34.52 9.08
N ARG A 383 -31.81 -34.33 10.37
CA ARG A 383 -31.19 -35.38 11.19
C ARG A 383 -32.08 -36.61 11.41
N HIS A 384 -33.40 -36.43 11.45
CA HIS A 384 -34.36 -37.55 11.50
C HIS A 384 -34.43 -38.27 10.14
N GLN A 385 -34.46 -37.53 9.03
CA GLN A 385 -34.50 -38.06 7.67
C GLN A 385 -33.20 -38.80 7.31
N VAL A 386 -32.03 -38.27 7.72
CA VAL A 386 -30.73 -38.96 7.64
C VAL A 386 -30.73 -40.23 8.48
N ARG A 387 -31.30 -40.23 9.70
CA ARG A 387 -31.37 -41.43 10.56
C ARG A 387 -32.32 -42.51 10.00
N VAL A 388 -33.43 -42.09 9.39
CA VAL A 388 -34.37 -42.98 8.70
C VAL A 388 -33.71 -43.56 7.43
N ALA A 389 -32.98 -42.74 6.66
CA ALA A 389 -32.21 -43.20 5.50
C ALA A 389 -31.02 -44.11 5.88
N SER A 390 -30.43 -43.95 7.07
CA SER A 390 -29.30 -44.74 7.55
C SER A 390 -29.69 -46.02 8.32
N GLY A 391 -30.98 -46.40 8.35
CA GLY A 391 -31.45 -47.68 8.90
C GLY A 391 -31.23 -47.92 10.41
N GLN A 392 -30.88 -46.91 11.20
CA GLN A 392 -30.61 -47.09 12.63
C GLN A 392 -31.90 -47.28 13.43
N ARG A 393 -32.08 -48.48 14.04
CA ARG A 393 -33.16 -48.74 14.98
C ARG A 393 -33.05 -47.86 16.23
N MET A 394 -34.18 -47.32 16.66
CA MET A 394 -34.32 -46.61 17.95
C MET A 394 -34.43 -47.62 19.10
N PRO A 395 -33.95 -47.31 20.32
CA PRO A 395 -34.31 -48.04 21.53
C PRO A 395 -35.80 -47.88 21.84
N GLU A 396 -36.49 -48.96 22.21
CA GLU A 396 -37.88 -48.90 22.66
C GLU A 396 -38.00 -48.22 24.03
N LEU A 397 -39.00 -47.35 24.16
CA LEU A 397 -39.51 -46.87 25.44
C LEU A 397 -40.94 -47.37 25.59
N SER A 398 -41.14 -48.30 26.53
CA SER A 398 -42.41 -48.95 26.81
C SER A 398 -43.37 -48.03 27.59
N VAL A 399 -44.49 -47.64 26.98
CA VAL A 399 -45.70 -47.18 27.69
C VAL A 399 -46.92 -47.79 26.98
N ASN A 400 -47.92 -48.20 27.77
CA ASN A 400 -48.97 -49.14 27.38
C ASN A 400 -50.27 -48.47 26.88
N ASP A 401 -51.07 -49.27 26.17
CA ASP A 401 -52.52 -49.14 25.88
C ASP A 401 -53.03 -48.01 24.95
N GLY A 402 -53.88 -48.37 23.97
CA GLY A 402 -54.71 -47.39 23.25
C GLY A 402 -55.12 -47.64 21.78
N GLU A 403 -55.60 -48.85 21.44
CA GLU A 403 -56.44 -49.14 20.24
C GLU A 403 -55.87 -49.02 18.80
N LYS A 404 -56.51 -49.78 17.91
CA LYS A 404 -56.25 -50.07 16.48
C LYS A 404 -57.35 -49.37 15.60
N PRO A 405 -57.46 -49.56 14.25
CA PRO A 405 -56.58 -50.25 13.27
C PRO A 405 -56.32 -49.48 11.94
N GLU A 406 -55.37 -50.03 11.14
CA GLU A 406 -55.39 -50.13 9.65
C GLU A 406 -55.42 -48.84 8.77
N GLU A 407 -54.98 -48.82 7.50
CA GLU A 407 -54.76 -49.88 6.49
C GLU A 407 -53.66 -49.49 5.46
N SER A 408 -53.15 -50.48 4.69
CA SER A 408 -52.65 -50.52 3.27
C SER A 408 -52.07 -49.26 2.54
N THR A 409 -51.22 -49.32 1.49
CA THR A 409 -50.58 -50.35 0.62
C THR A 409 -49.32 -49.70 -0.02
N ALA A 410 -48.17 -50.40 -0.22
CA ALA A 410 -47.66 -50.99 -1.49
C ALA A 410 -47.43 -49.97 -2.66
N VAL A 411 -46.48 -50.10 -3.62
CA VAL A 411 -45.84 -51.23 -4.33
C VAL A 411 -44.46 -50.80 -4.92
N ASN A 412 -43.51 -51.75 -5.11
CA ASN A 412 -42.32 -51.88 -6.01
C ASN A 412 -41.64 -50.67 -6.72
N GLY A 413 -40.37 -50.71 -7.15
CA GLY A 413 -39.34 -51.78 -7.10
C GLY A 413 -38.39 -51.72 -8.33
N GLU A 414 -37.41 -52.65 -8.37
CA GLU A 414 -36.42 -52.91 -9.45
C GLU A 414 -35.28 -51.88 -9.69
N HIS A 415 -34.16 -52.23 -10.35
CA HIS A 415 -33.14 -53.28 -10.10
C HIS A 415 -31.96 -53.06 -11.09
N ALA A 416 -30.68 -53.13 -10.67
CA ALA A 416 -29.54 -53.57 -11.50
C ALA A 416 -28.22 -53.65 -10.69
N GLN A 417 -27.38 -54.65 -11.00
CA GLN A 417 -26.06 -54.96 -10.41
C GLN A 417 -24.94 -54.57 -11.40
N GLU A 418 -23.80 -53.97 -10.98
CA GLU A 418 -22.51 -54.59 -10.54
C GLU A 418 -21.66 -55.15 -11.74
N PRO A 419 -20.34 -55.49 -11.65
CA PRO A 419 -19.39 -55.38 -10.53
C PRO A 419 -17.93 -54.92 -10.87
N GLU A 420 -17.09 -54.79 -9.81
CA GLU A 420 -15.62 -55.06 -9.74
C GLU A 420 -14.60 -54.21 -10.56
N ASN A 421 -13.31 -54.05 -10.20
CA ASN A 421 -12.44 -54.85 -9.30
C ASN A 421 -11.31 -54.05 -8.58
N LYS A 422 -10.62 -54.70 -7.61
CA LYS A 422 -9.46 -54.21 -6.82
C LYS A 422 -8.18 -54.99 -7.23
N PRO A 423 -6.92 -54.59 -6.86
CA PRO A 423 -6.36 -55.04 -5.57
C PRO A 423 -5.33 -54.08 -4.89
N GLU A 424 -4.84 -54.49 -3.73
CA GLU A 424 -3.94 -53.77 -2.81
C GLU A 424 -2.54 -54.40 -2.76
N CYS A 425 -1.52 -53.70 -2.21
CA CYS A 425 -0.71 -54.26 -1.11
C CYS A 425 0.21 -53.24 -0.40
N SER A 426 0.53 -53.56 0.86
CA SER A 426 1.67 -53.14 1.71
C SER A 426 1.57 -51.88 2.59
N SER A 427 1.84 -52.14 3.87
CA SER A 427 2.01 -51.28 5.06
C SER A 427 3.20 -51.91 5.86
N PRO A 428 3.57 -51.54 7.12
CA PRO A 428 3.04 -50.51 8.03
C PRO A 428 4.12 -49.69 8.80
N THR A 429 3.71 -48.67 9.55
CA THR A 429 4.12 -48.46 10.97
C THR A 429 3.18 -47.43 11.63
N ALA A 430 3.13 -47.40 12.96
CA ALA A 430 1.96 -46.90 13.71
C ALA A 430 2.17 -45.54 14.39
N GLU A 431 1.13 -44.69 14.36
CA GLU A 431 0.89 -43.62 15.34
C GLU A 431 -0.61 -43.54 15.71
N VAL A 432 -0.88 -43.01 16.91
CA VAL A 432 -2.20 -43.02 17.57
C VAL A 432 -3.03 -41.80 17.15
N GLN A 433 -4.29 -42.01 16.74
CA GLN A 433 -5.24 -40.93 16.50
C GLN A 433 -6.30 -40.86 17.61
N VAL A 434 -6.45 -39.68 18.22
CA VAL A 434 -7.46 -39.36 19.24
C VAL A 434 -8.46 -38.36 18.67
N SER A 435 -9.75 -38.54 18.99
CA SER A 435 -10.87 -37.79 18.42
C SER A 435 -11.03 -36.39 19.04
N GLU A 436 -10.52 -35.34 18.39
CA GLU A 436 -10.65 -33.94 18.82
C GLU A 436 -12.06 -33.35 18.58
N GLY A 437 -13.05 -33.84 19.34
CA GLY A 437 -14.47 -33.44 19.20
C GLY A 437 -15.09 -32.67 20.36
N GLU A 438 -14.72 -32.96 21.62
CA GLU A 438 -15.48 -32.50 22.80
C GLU A 438 -14.70 -31.57 23.77
N ASP A 439 -13.36 -31.62 23.82
CA ASP A 439 -12.55 -30.90 24.82
C ASP A 439 -12.51 -29.36 24.70
N VAL A 440 -12.93 -28.79 23.57
CA VAL A 440 -12.83 -27.33 23.34
C VAL A 440 -13.90 -26.56 24.11
N ALA A 441 -15.09 -27.14 24.30
CA ALA A 441 -16.21 -26.49 25.00
C ALA A 441 -15.93 -26.35 26.51
N ASP A 442 -15.43 -27.41 27.14
CA ASP A 442 -15.16 -27.43 28.58
C ASP A 442 -13.90 -26.64 28.93
N ARG A 443 -12.88 -26.64 28.06
CA ARG A 443 -11.70 -25.77 28.20
C ARG A 443 -12.09 -24.28 28.12
N ALA A 444 -13.02 -23.92 27.25
CA ALA A 444 -13.54 -22.55 27.17
C ALA A 444 -14.40 -22.17 28.40
N ALA A 445 -15.22 -23.09 28.90
CA ALA A 445 -16.03 -22.87 30.10
C ALA A 445 -15.16 -22.67 31.36
N SER A 446 -14.13 -23.50 31.54
CA SER A 446 -13.19 -23.40 32.67
C SER A 446 -12.39 -22.09 32.64
N MET A 447 -11.96 -21.64 31.46
CA MET A 447 -11.25 -20.36 31.29
C MET A 447 -12.15 -19.14 31.58
N LEU A 448 -13.44 -19.20 31.23
CA LEU A 448 -14.44 -18.18 31.57
C LEU A 448 -14.79 -18.15 33.06
N GLN A 449 -14.72 -19.29 33.75
CA GLN A 449 -14.95 -19.36 35.21
C GLN A 449 -13.77 -18.77 35.99
N GLY A 450 -12.52 -19.06 35.60
CA GLY A 450 -11.33 -18.44 36.20
C GLY A 450 -11.27 -16.91 36.00
N LEU A 451 -11.79 -16.40 34.89
CA LEU A 451 -11.88 -14.94 34.67
C LEU A 451 -12.97 -14.25 35.52
N ARG A 452 -13.99 -14.99 35.97
CA ARG A 452 -15.03 -14.46 36.88
C ARG A 452 -14.53 -14.38 38.32
N GLU A 453 -13.85 -15.41 38.83
CA GLU A 453 -13.39 -15.45 40.22
C GLU A 453 -12.32 -14.38 40.52
N ASN A 454 -11.45 -14.04 39.55
CA ASN A 454 -10.47 -12.96 39.74
C ASN A 454 -11.09 -11.55 39.78
N MET A 455 -12.18 -11.29 39.05
CA MET A 455 -12.82 -9.96 38.99
C MET A 455 -13.49 -9.53 40.30
N ASP A 456 -14.03 -10.47 41.08
CA ASP A 456 -14.63 -10.16 42.39
C ASP A 456 -13.56 -9.85 43.47
N SER A 457 -12.31 -10.30 43.29
CA SER A 457 -11.23 -10.05 44.24
C SER A 457 -10.67 -8.61 44.16
N ASP A 458 -10.45 -8.09 42.95
CA ASP A 458 -9.91 -6.74 42.74
C ASP A 458 -10.97 -5.65 42.87
N THR A 459 -12.23 -5.91 42.49
CA THR A 459 -13.33 -4.97 42.77
C THR A 459 -13.60 -4.83 44.28
N ALA A 460 -13.43 -5.89 45.07
CA ALA A 460 -13.48 -5.81 46.53
C ALA A 460 -12.30 -5.03 47.14
N ARG A 461 -11.10 -5.11 46.54
CA ARG A 461 -9.93 -4.31 46.96
C ARG A 461 -10.07 -2.84 46.57
N ALA A 462 -10.58 -2.53 45.39
CA ALA A 462 -10.85 -1.15 44.94
C ALA A 462 -11.88 -0.46 45.86
N ARG A 463 -13.03 -1.09 46.12
CA ARG A 463 -14.09 -0.55 47.00
C ARG A 463 -13.62 -0.28 48.43
N ARG A 464 -12.67 -1.08 48.96
CA ARG A 464 -12.06 -0.82 50.29
C ARG A 464 -11.08 0.35 50.28
N ARG A 465 -10.48 0.68 49.12
CA ARG A 465 -9.55 1.81 48.96
C ARG A 465 -10.31 3.13 48.86
N ASP A 466 -11.35 3.18 48.03
CA ASP A 466 -12.22 4.37 47.88
C ASP A 466 -12.91 4.74 49.20
N SER A 467 -13.43 3.75 49.94
CA SER A 467 -14.09 4.00 51.22
C SER A 467 -13.13 4.59 52.29
N ALA A 468 -11.83 4.25 52.23
CA ALA A 468 -10.81 4.83 53.10
C ALA A 468 -10.40 6.25 52.68
N GLU A 469 -10.42 6.56 51.39
CA GLU A 469 -10.15 7.89 50.83
C GLU A 469 -11.31 8.85 51.09
N GLU A 470 -12.54 8.38 50.94
CA GLU A 470 -13.77 9.11 51.24
C GLU A 470 -13.93 9.39 52.74
N ALA A 471 -13.55 8.44 53.61
CA ALA A 471 -13.45 8.67 55.05
C ALA A 471 -12.42 9.77 55.41
N ARG A 472 -11.28 9.85 54.70
CA ARG A 472 -10.29 10.93 54.86
C ARG A 472 -10.84 12.27 54.38
N ARG A 473 -11.57 12.29 53.27
CA ARG A 473 -12.25 13.48 52.72
C ARG A 473 -13.31 14.03 53.69
N ASN A 474 -14.14 13.16 54.27
CA ASN A 474 -15.12 13.53 55.29
C ASN A 474 -14.47 14.04 56.60
N ARG A 475 -13.30 13.51 56.98
CA ARG A 475 -12.56 14.03 58.15
C ARG A 475 -11.98 15.43 57.90
N ARG A 476 -11.60 15.77 56.66
CA ARG A 476 -11.23 17.14 56.25
C ARG A 476 -12.44 18.08 56.23
N MET A 477 -13.58 17.65 55.69
CA MET A 477 -14.85 18.41 55.73
C MET A 477 -15.26 18.76 57.17
N ARG A 478 -15.26 17.78 58.09
CA ARG A 478 -15.63 18.03 59.51
C ARG A 478 -14.73 19.04 60.20
N ARG A 479 -13.42 19.08 59.90
CA ARG A 479 -12.52 20.13 60.43
C ARG A 479 -12.81 21.51 59.83
N ARG A 480 -13.26 21.59 58.58
CA ARG A 480 -13.60 22.86 57.90
C ARG A 480 -14.91 23.45 58.43
N VAL A 481 -15.90 22.62 58.72
CA VAL A 481 -17.21 23.03 59.28
C VAL A 481 -17.13 23.33 60.79
N ALA A 482 -16.27 22.63 61.54
CA ALA A 482 -16.03 22.93 62.96
C ALA A 482 -15.28 24.27 63.19
N GLY A 483 -14.61 24.82 62.16
CA GLY A 483 -13.91 26.10 62.23
C GLY A 483 -14.80 27.34 62.08
N THR A 484 -16.11 27.18 61.91
CA THR A 484 -17.06 28.27 61.61
C THR A 484 -18.20 28.40 62.63
N ALA A 485 -18.03 27.88 63.85
CA ALA A 485 -19.10 27.81 64.86
C ALA A 485 -18.67 28.17 66.31
N THR A 486 -17.77 29.14 66.46
CA THR A 486 -17.43 29.88 67.71
C THR A 486 -16.77 31.21 67.27
N THR A 487 -17.07 32.41 67.78
CA THR A 487 -17.95 32.89 68.86
C THR A 487 -18.31 34.36 68.58
N LYS A 488 -19.38 34.88 69.20
CA LYS A 488 -19.64 36.33 69.33
C LYS A 488 -19.12 36.78 70.72
N GLU A 489 -18.97 38.09 70.94
CA GLU A 489 -18.24 38.74 72.07
C GLU A 489 -16.70 38.70 71.91
N GLY A 490 -15.91 39.71 72.30
CA GLY A 490 -16.23 41.07 72.77
C GLY A 490 -15.02 41.76 73.44
N SER A 491 -14.79 43.05 73.13
CA SER A 491 -13.99 44.03 73.91
C SER A 491 -12.44 43.96 73.99
N HIS A 492 -11.81 45.02 73.45
CA HIS A 492 -10.60 45.77 73.89
C HIS A 492 -9.14 45.24 73.85
N ASN A 493 -8.30 46.07 73.20
CA ASN A 493 -6.89 46.48 73.47
C ASN A 493 -5.81 45.37 73.51
N ASP A 494 -4.58 45.51 72.97
CA ASP A 494 -3.82 46.64 72.38
C ASP A 494 -2.61 46.04 71.56
N SER A 495 -1.62 46.71 70.94
CA SER A 495 -1.24 48.14 70.81
C SER A 495 -0.23 48.41 69.65
N THR A 496 -0.42 49.52 68.91
CA THR A 496 0.63 50.34 68.25
C THR A 496 1.43 49.73 67.04
N PRO A 497 2.17 50.51 66.20
CA PRO A 497 1.56 51.19 65.04
C PRO A 497 2.37 51.16 63.71
N LEU A 498 1.82 51.83 62.68
CA LEU A 498 2.35 52.08 61.31
C LEU A 498 3.60 52.99 61.28
N PRO A 499 4.30 53.13 60.12
CA PRO A 499 3.98 54.24 59.19
C PRO A 499 4.01 53.89 57.67
N PRO A 500 3.55 54.80 56.77
CA PRO A 500 3.34 54.54 55.33
C PRO A 500 4.20 55.38 54.33
N VAL A 501 4.20 54.98 53.04
CA VAL A 501 4.18 55.77 51.75
C VAL A 501 5.04 57.06 51.66
N PRO A 502 5.98 57.21 50.68
CA PRO A 502 5.61 57.75 49.35
C PRO A 502 6.47 57.38 48.09
N GLU A 503 5.95 57.77 46.91
CA GLU A 503 6.65 58.05 45.63
C GLU A 503 7.74 59.15 45.81
N PRO A 504 8.82 59.28 44.97
CA PRO A 504 8.69 59.81 43.60
C PRO A 504 9.77 59.52 42.52
N GLU A 505 9.47 59.98 41.31
CA GLU A 505 10.34 60.66 40.30
C GLU A 505 11.45 59.95 39.48
N VAL A 506 11.76 60.64 38.37
CA VAL A 506 12.58 60.26 37.20
C VAL A 506 14.08 60.52 37.46
N PRO A 507 14.98 60.11 36.55
CA PRO A 507 15.63 61.17 35.77
C PRO A 507 15.74 60.88 34.26
N ASP A 508 15.86 61.97 33.51
CA ASP A 508 16.05 62.02 32.06
C ASP A 508 17.54 62.24 31.71
N ASP A 509 17.80 62.31 30.40
CA ASP A 509 18.65 63.30 29.72
C ASP A 509 20.03 62.92 29.12
N THR A 510 20.17 63.28 27.83
CA THR A 510 21.40 63.46 27.01
C THR A 510 22.31 62.26 26.74
N ALA A 511 22.94 62.04 25.57
CA ALA A 511 22.84 62.58 24.19
C ALA A 511 23.63 61.58 23.25
N THR A 512 23.75 61.67 21.91
CA THR A 512 23.47 62.71 20.89
C THR A 512 23.32 62.08 19.49
N VAL A 513 22.68 62.81 18.55
CA VAL A 513 22.95 62.96 17.08
C VAL A 513 23.93 61.94 16.43
N GLU A 514 23.56 61.21 15.37
CA GLU A 514 23.57 61.71 13.98
C GLU A 514 22.41 61.25 13.07
N LYS A 515 22.07 62.12 12.11
CA LYS A 515 21.15 61.85 10.98
C LYS A 515 21.97 61.40 9.77
N HIS A 516 21.45 60.49 8.93
CA HIS A 516 21.46 60.70 7.47
C HIS A 516 20.45 59.80 6.73
N ASN A 517 19.73 60.43 5.80
CA ASN A 517 18.91 59.88 4.72
C ASN A 517 18.51 61.08 3.85
N PRO A 518 18.20 60.98 2.54
CA PRO A 518 18.50 59.93 1.56
C PRO A 518 19.35 60.46 0.38
N GLU A 519 19.84 59.59 -0.52
CA GLU A 519 19.95 59.96 -1.94
C GLU A 519 19.85 58.72 -2.86
N SER A 520 19.14 58.88 -3.97
CA SER A 520 19.00 57.87 -5.04
C SER A 520 20.25 57.84 -5.94
N PRO A 521 20.40 56.83 -6.82
CA PRO A 521 19.92 57.08 -8.18
C PRO A 521 19.39 55.85 -8.97
N SER A 522 18.51 56.18 -9.94
CA SER A 522 18.33 55.57 -11.28
C SER A 522 18.18 54.06 -11.48
N GLU A 523 17.10 53.72 -12.21
CA GLU A 523 16.83 52.48 -12.95
C GLU A 523 17.99 52.06 -13.88
N PRO A 524 17.99 50.79 -14.32
CA PRO A 524 17.62 50.59 -15.72
C PRO A 524 16.64 49.43 -15.97
N GLU A 525 15.68 49.65 -16.87
CA GLU A 525 14.84 48.61 -17.48
C GLU A 525 15.47 48.10 -18.82
N PRO A 526 14.90 47.08 -19.49
CA PRO A 526 15.72 46.01 -20.08
C PRO A 526 16.22 46.24 -21.51
N SER A 527 17.36 45.61 -21.84
CA SER A 527 17.95 45.57 -23.18
C SER A 527 17.82 44.19 -23.85
N LYS A 528 16.99 44.12 -24.89
CA LYS A 528 17.01 43.22 -26.08
C LYS A 528 15.68 43.39 -26.84
N PRO A 529 15.58 43.12 -28.17
CA PRO A 529 16.58 42.50 -29.03
C PRO A 529 17.05 43.39 -30.22
N ASP A 530 18.26 43.13 -30.72
CA ASP A 530 18.70 43.55 -32.06
C ASP A 530 18.85 42.29 -32.94
N GLU A 531 18.01 42.21 -33.98
CA GLU A 531 18.15 41.49 -35.26
C GLU A 531 16.78 41.57 -35.97
N PRO A 532 16.68 41.64 -37.33
CA PRO A 532 17.55 40.94 -38.27
C PRO A 532 18.11 41.79 -39.43
N ALA A 533 19.34 41.48 -39.84
CA ALA A 533 19.86 41.83 -41.16
C ALA A 533 19.72 40.61 -42.10
N THR A 534 18.72 40.63 -42.97
CA THR A 534 18.45 39.57 -43.93
C THR A 534 19.38 39.65 -45.14
N GLU A 535 20.48 38.89 -45.15
CA GLU A 535 21.19 38.59 -46.41
C GLU A 535 20.58 37.36 -47.09
N LEU A 536 19.87 37.63 -48.18
CA LEU A 536 19.35 36.63 -49.12
C LEU A 536 20.48 36.14 -50.03
N ALA A 537 20.90 34.89 -49.86
CA ALA A 537 21.70 34.16 -50.84
C ALA A 537 20.82 33.17 -51.61
N PRO A 538 20.51 33.39 -52.90
CA PRO A 538 19.85 32.40 -53.74
C PRO A 538 20.86 31.39 -54.30
N THR A 539 20.52 30.12 -54.22
CA THR A 539 21.04 29.04 -55.07
C THR A 539 20.12 28.88 -56.30
N PRO A 540 20.41 27.95 -57.23
CA PRO A 540 21.65 27.79 -58.00
C PRO A 540 21.35 27.81 -59.52
N ASP A 541 22.36 27.97 -60.39
CA ASP A 541 22.34 27.25 -61.67
C ASP A 541 23.69 27.17 -62.42
N GLU A 542 23.70 26.20 -63.33
CA GLU A 542 24.72 25.68 -64.26
C GLU A 542 25.80 26.63 -64.84
N MET A 543 27.06 26.14 -64.87
CA MET A 543 27.91 25.89 -66.07
C MET A 543 29.35 25.58 -65.60
N GLU A 544 29.86 24.35 -65.74
CA GLU A 544 30.44 23.70 -66.93
C GLU A 544 31.90 24.14 -67.28
N LYS A 545 32.84 23.17 -67.20
CA LYS A 545 34.12 23.02 -67.94
C LYS A 545 35.12 24.21 -68.05
N LYS A 546 36.33 24.02 -67.50
CA LYS A 546 37.65 23.87 -68.22
C LYS A 546 38.84 23.86 -67.21
N GLU A 547 39.85 22.99 -67.39
CA GLU A 547 41.24 23.30 -67.85
C GLU A 547 41.92 24.43 -67.04
N GLU A 548 43.15 24.38 -66.52
CA GLU A 548 44.35 23.49 -66.53
C GLU A 548 44.99 23.59 -65.10
N THR A 549 46.01 22.86 -64.63
CA THR A 549 47.19 22.23 -65.25
C THR A 549 47.76 21.15 -64.30
#